data_AF-A0ABC9T034-F1
#
_entry.id   AF-A0ABC9T034-F1
#
_cell.length_a   1.000
_cell.length_b   1.000
_cell.length_c   1.000
_cell.angle_alpha   90.00
_cell.angle_beta   90.00
_cell.angle_gamma   90.00
#
_symmetry.space_group_name_H-M   'P 1'
#
loop_
_entity.id
_entity.type
_entity.pdbx_description
1 polymer ?
#
loop_
_entity_poly.entity_id
_entity_poly.type
_entity_poly.pdbx_seq_one_letter_code
_entity_poly.pdbx_strand_id
1 'polypeptide(L)'
;METEKMEIVYQEIGTKIDEIIPGEWNEIYLYAELLEDSTEAYFFFTTPKKDGFIYSNNIPKVYDVDEEIYDDLLFELYDALEKLREEFKENEQELWTNLTLILHDSGKFKIEYDYTDVLSPEHNPTEREIIWKYKYLGITPDNEIDKKFLDNYLKNIEDK
;
A
#
# COMPACT_ATOMS: atom_id res chain seq x y z
N MET A 1 2.19 18.01 11.72
CA MET A 1 1.46 17.65 12.95
C MET A 1 0.13 17.07 12.51
N GLU A 2 -0.29 15.97 13.11
CA GLU A 2 -1.56 15.31 12.78
C GLU A 2 -2.74 16.27 13.06
N THR A 3 -3.68 16.37 12.11
CA THR A 3 -4.85 17.25 12.20
C THR A 3 -6.13 16.43 12.37
N GLU A 4 -7.20 17.04 12.89
CA GLU A 4 -8.52 16.38 12.97
C GLU A 4 -9.04 15.95 11.59
N LYS A 5 -8.67 16.67 10.53
CA LYS A 5 -9.04 16.32 9.14
C LYS A 5 -8.24 15.12 8.64
N MET A 6 -6.96 14.98 9.02
CA MET A 6 -6.19 13.75 8.74
C MET A 6 -6.85 12.53 9.37
N GLU A 7 -7.32 12.62 10.61
CA GLU A 7 -8.02 11.53 11.30
C GLU A 7 -9.31 11.09 10.59
N ILE A 8 -10.07 12.05 10.06
CA ILE A 8 -11.25 11.75 9.24
C ILE A 8 -10.85 11.03 7.95
N VAL A 9 -9.77 11.47 7.30
CA VAL A 9 -9.29 10.84 6.06
C VAL A 9 -8.73 9.43 6.33
N TYR A 10 -8.08 9.18 7.47
CA TYR A 10 -7.64 7.83 7.85
C TYR A 10 -8.82 6.87 7.99
N GLN A 11 -9.92 7.32 8.59
CA GLN A 11 -11.15 6.54 8.69
C GLN A 11 -11.78 6.29 7.31
N GLU A 12 -11.77 7.29 6.43
CA GLU A 12 -12.23 7.16 5.05
C GLU A 12 -11.42 6.10 4.30
N ILE A 13 -10.08 6.15 4.36
CA ILE A 13 -9.19 5.14 3.76
C ILE A 13 -9.51 3.73 4.29
N GLY A 14 -9.62 3.58 5.61
CA GLY A 14 -9.97 2.28 6.21
C GLY A 14 -11.33 1.76 5.76
N THR A 15 -12.32 2.64 5.61
CA THR A 15 -13.66 2.30 5.10
C THR A 15 -13.60 1.87 3.63
N LYS A 16 -12.85 2.59 2.78
CA LYS A 16 -12.69 2.24 1.37
C LYS A 16 -12.00 0.89 1.17
N ILE A 17 -10.99 0.60 1.97
CA ILE A 17 -10.36 -0.72 1.97
C ILE A 17 -11.38 -1.82 2.35
N ASP A 18 -12.20 -1.60 3.37
CA ASP A 18 -13.22 -2.58 3.79
C ASP A 18 -14.29 -2.79 2.70
N GLU A 19 -14.73 -1.72 2.02
CA GLU A 19 -15.68 -1.79 0.90
C GLU A 19 -15.14 -2.58 -0.30
N ILE A 20 -13.82 -2.51 -0.57
CA ILE A 20 -13.17 -3.27 -1.65
C ILE A 20 -13.17 -4.77 -1.38
N ILE A 21 -13.11 -5.22 -0.12
CA ILE A 21 -12.96 -6.65 0.24
C ILE A 21 -14.34 -7.27 0.53
N PRO A 22 -14.88 -8.16 -0.33
CA PRO A 22 -16.24 -8.70 -0.14
C PRO A 22 -16.40 -9.69 1.04
N GLY A 23 -15.33 -9.98 1.77
CA GLY A 23 -15.28 -11.03 2.79
C GLY A 23 -14.45 -10.65 4.00
N GLU A 24 -14.42 -11.55 4.99
CA GLU A 24 -13.68 -11.34 6.24
C GLU A 24 -12.16 -11.27 6.00
N TRP A 25 -11.52 -10.31 6.66
CA TRP A 25 -10.07 -10.10 6.65
C TRP A 25 -9.57 -9.88 8.09
N ASN A 26 -8.29 -10.19 8.36
CA ASN A 26 -7.68 -9.99 9.69
C ASN A 26 -6.71 -8.82 9.71
N GLU A 27 -5.81 -8.76 8.71
CA GLU A 27 -4.76 -7.75 8.61
C GLU A 27 -4.59 -7.33 7.16
N ILE A 28 -4.32 -6.05 6.95
CA ILE A 28 -4.13 -5.41 5.66
C ILE A 28 -2.84 -4.60 5.67
N TYR A 29 -2.11 -4.68 4.57
CA TYR A 29 -0.89 -3.94 4.30
C TYR A 29 -1.06 -3.22 2.97
N LEU A 30 -1.37 -1.92 3.02
CA LEU A 30 -1.49 -1.04 1.87
C LEU A 30 -0.15 -0.40 1.58
N TYR A 31 0.22 -0.39 0.30
CA TYR A 31 1.26 0.46 -0.25
C TYR A 31 0.63 1.47 -1.20
N ALA A 32 1.11 2.70 -1.17
CA ALA A 32 0.74 3.70 -2.15
C ALA A 32 1.95 4.57 -2.54
N GLU A 33 2.05 4.90 -3.82
CA GLU A 33 2.92 5.94 -4.38
C GLU A 33 2.05 7.07 -4.92
N LEU A 34 2.32 8.30 -4.49
CA LEU A 34 1.58 9.49 -4.91
C LEU A 34 2.52 10.54 -5.48
N LEU A 35 2.37 10.79 -6.78
CA LEU A 35 3.03 11.82 -7.57
C LEU A 35 2.04 12.95 -7.89
N GLU A 36 2.51 14.04 -8.52
CA GLU A 36 1.63 15.17 -8.87
C GLU A 36 0.52 14.78 -9.85
N ASP A 37 0.79 13.85 -10.77
CA ASP A 37 -0.12 13.46 -11.85
C ASP A 37 -0.45 11.95 -11.85
N SER A 38 -0.09 11.21 -10.79
CA SER A 38 -0.26 9.75 -10.75
C SER A 38 -0.36 9.23 -9.32
N THR A 39 -1.34 8.36 -9.10
CA THR A 39 -1.53 7.60 -7.87
C THR A 39 -1.50 6.11 -8.21
N GLU A 40 -0.65 5.34 -7.54
CA GLU A 40 -0.66 3.89 -7.58
C GLU A 40 -0.84 3.38 -6.15
N ALA A 41 -1.85 2.56 -5.90
CA ALA A 41 -2.00 1.91 -4.61
C ALA A 41 -2.52 0.48 -4.76
N TYR A 42 -2.03 -0.39 -3.89
CA TYR A 42 -2.45 -1.78 -3.81
C TYR A 42 -2.22 -2.30 -2.40
N PHE A 43 -2.89 -3.39 -2.05
CA PHE A 43 -2.75 -3.95 -0.71
C PHE A 43 -2.71 -5.48 -0.72
N PHE A 44 -2.17 -6.01 0.37
CA PHE A 44 -2.16 -7.42 0.68
C PHE A 44 -2.94 -7.64 1.97
N PHE A 45 -3.79 -8.65 2.01
CA PHE A 45 -4.59 -8.93 3.18
C PHE A 45 -4.65 -10.42 3.52
N THR A 46 -4.83 -10.73 4.79
CA THR A 46 -5.03 -12.10 5.29
C THR A 46 -6.50 -12.33 5.60
N THR A 47 -6.93 -13.59 5.58
CA THR A 47 -8.31 -13.97 5.91
C THR A 47 -8.33 -15.03 7.00
N PRO A 48 -9.41 -15.15 7.80
CA PRO A 48 -9.54 -16.24 8.78
C PRO A 48 -9.52 -17.64 8.17
N LYS A 49 -9.85 -17.77 6.87
CA LYS A 49 -10.13 -19.06 6.21
C LYS A 49 -8.97 -19.57 5.35
N LYS A 50 -7.99 -18.73 5.04
CA LYS A 50 -6.89 -19.05 4.11
C LYS A 50 -5.57 -18.52 4.65
N ASP A 51 -4.59 -19.41 4.71
CA ASP A 51 -3.22 -19.06 5.06
C ASP A 51 -2.56 -18.22 3.95
N GLY A 52 -1.78 -17.22 4.37
CA GLY A 52 -1.04 -16.33 3.49
C GLY A 52 -1.83 -15.11 3.02
N PHE A 53 -1.15 -14.27 2.23
CA PHE A 53 -1.68 -13.01 1.74
C PHE A 53 -2.48 -13.19 0.43
N ILE A 54 -3.55 -12.44 0.30
CA ILE A 54 -4.29 -12.20 -0.94
C ILE A 54 -3.92 -10.81 -1.44
N TYR A 55 -3.52 -10.72 -2.70
CA TYR A 55 -3.25 -9.44 -3.38
C TYR A 55 -4.56 -8.78 -3.82
N SER A 56 -4.72 -7.48 -3.61
CA SER A 56 -5.94 -6.72 -3.93
C SER A 56 -6.38 -6.91 -5.38
N ASN A 57 -5.47 -6.86 -6.36
CA ASN A 57 -5.85 -7.00 -7.78
C ASN A 57 -6.31 -8.42 -8.14
N ASN A 58 -6.20 -9.39 -7.22
CA ASN A 58 -6.80 -10.71 -7.40
C ASN A 58 -8.24 -10.80 -6.87
N ILE A 59 -8.77 -9.74 -6.22
CA ILE A 59 -10.14 -9.73 -5.65
C ILE A 59 -11.21 -10.08 -6.69
N PRO A 60 -11.24 -9.47 -7.90
CA PRO A 60 -12.22 -9.83 -8.93
C PRO A 60 -12.28 -11.34 -9.18
N LYS A 61 -11.12 -11.97 -9.30
CA LYS A 61 -11.00 -13.41 -9.54
C LYS A 61 -11.30 -14.28 -8.31
N VAL A 62 -10.87 -13.85 -7.13
CA VAL A 62 -11.00 -14.66 -5.89
C VAL A 62 -12.44 -14.65 -5.38
N TYR A 63 -13.14 -13.53 -5.54
CA TYR A 63 -14.48 -13.31 -5.00
C TYR A 63 -15.57 -13.24 -6.06
N ASP A 64 -15.23 -13.43 -7.34
CA ASP A 64 -16.17 -13.32 -8.48
C ASP A 64 -16.85 -11.94 -8.51
N VAL A 65 -16.04 -10.89 -8.32
CA VAL A 65 -16.44 -9.48 -8.41
C VAL A 65 -16.18 -8.98 -9.81
N ASP A 66 -17.10 -8.17 -10.33
CA ASP A 66 -16.94 -7.51 -11.62
C ASP A 66 -15.73 -6.55 -11.62
N GLU A 67 -14.92 -6.59 -12.68
CA GLU A 67 -13.71 -5.77 -12.78
C GLU A 67 -14.03 -4.27 -12.76
N GLU A 68 -15.13 -3.82 -13.37
CA GLU A 68 -15.52 -2.40 -13.37
C GLU A 68 -15.91 -1.95 -11.96
N ILE A 69 -16.62 -2.79 -11.21
CA ILE A 69 -16.97 -2.49 -9.80
C ILE A 69 -15.71 -2.40 -8.94
N TYR A 70 -14.74 -3.30 -9.13
CA TYR A 70 -13.48 -3.26 -8.39
C TYR A 70 -12.68 -1.99 -8.73
N ASP A 71 -12.58 -1.64 -10.01
CA ASP A 71 -11.86 -0.45 -10.46
C ASP A 71 -12.50 0.83 -9.89
N ASP A 72 -13.83 0.95 -9.89
CA ASP A 72 -14.54 2.08 -9.29
C ASP A 72 -14.20 2.23 -7.79
N LEU A 73 -14.24 1.12 -7.02
CA LEU A 73 -13.89 1.15 -5.60
C LEU A 73 -12.40 1.49 -5.37
N LEU A 74 -11.52 1.03 -6.26
CA LEU A 74 -10.09 1.34 -6.19
C LEU A 74 -9.83 2.83 -6.48
N PHE A 75 -10.55 3.44 -7.42
CA PHE A 75 -10.48 4.89 -7.66
C PHE A 75 -10.96 5.70 -6.45
N GLU A 76 -12.01 5.25 -5.75
CA GLU A 76 -12.44 5.91 -4.51
C GLU A 76 -11.39 5.83 -3.40
N LEU A 77 -10.61 4.75 -3.34
CA LEU A 77 -9.45 4.65 -2.44
C LEU A 77 -8.34 5.63 -2.84
N TYR A 78 -8.09 5.80 -4.15
CA TYR A 78 -7.09 6.76 -4.64
C TYR A 78 -7.49 8.20 -4.27
N ASP A 79 -8.75 8.57 -4.46
CA ASP A 79 -9.27 9.88 -4.05
C ASP A 79 -9.05 10.13 -2.54
N ALA A 80 -9.25 9.12 -1.69
CA ALA A 80 -9.01 9.24 -0.25
C ALA A 80 -7.52 9.44 0.08
N LEU A 81 -6.61 8.77 -0.63
CA LEU A 81 -5.16 8.94 -0.48
C LEU A 81 -4.70 10.31 -0.98
N GLU A 82 -5.28 10.82 -2.06
CA GLU A 82 -5.01 12.16 -2.59
C GLU A 82 -5.47 13.24 -1.61
N LYS A 83 -6.67 13.12 -1.03
CA LYS A 83 -7.16 14.01 0.05
C LYS A 83 -6.21 14.04 1.23
N LEU A 84 -5.62 12.88 1.61
CA LEU A 84 -4.63 12.83 2.68
C LEU A 84 -3.40 13.67 2.32
N ARG A 85 -2.89 13.53 1.10
CA ARG A 85 -1.74 14.29 0.61
C ARG A 85 -2.03 15.78 0.48
N GLU A 86 -3.23 16.14 0.06
CA GLU A 86 -3.72 17.53 0.03
C GLU A 86 -3.76 18.14 1.43
N GLU A 87 -4.21 17.40 2.44
CA GLU A 87 -4.19 17.88 3.83
C GLU A 87 -2.77 18.18 4.33
N PHE A 88 -1.77 17.38 3.95
CA PHE A 88 -0.36 17.71 4.23
C PHE A 88 0.04 19.03 3.55
N LYS A 89 -0.35 19.22 2.29
CA LYS A 89 -0.06 20.44 1.51
C LYS A 89 -0.71 21.68 2.12
N GLU A 90 -1.98 21.61 2.47
CA GLU A 90 -2.74 22.72 3.07
C GLU A 90 -2.18 23.15 4.42
N ASN A 91 -1.58 22.22 5.16
CA ASN A 91 -0.94 22.48 6.46
C ASN A 91 0.57 22.75 6.36
N GLU A 92 1.09 23.04 5.16
CA GLU A 92 2.51 23.33 4.91
C GLU A 92 3.46 22.23 5.44
N GLN A 93 2.99 20.98 5.44
CA GLN A 93 3.79 19.81 5.84
C GLN A 93 4.59 19.30 4.64
N GLU A 94 5.72 18.65 4.94
CA GLU A 94 6.52 17.99 3.91
C GLU A 94 5.67 16.94 3.19
N LEU A 95 5.67 16.95 1.86
CA LEU A 95 4.89 16.00 1.07
C LEU A 95 5.67 14.71 0.91
N TRP A 96 5.08 13.63 1.38
CA TRP A 96 5.54 12.28 1.14
C TRP A 96 5.26 11.86 -0.31
N THR A 97 6.05 10.89 -0.77
CA THR A 97 5.97 10.26 -2.10
C THR A 97 5.38 8.88 -2.01
N ASN A 98 5.50 8.22 -0.86
CA ASN A 98 4.89 6.93 -0.58
C ASN A 98 4.30 6.87 0.82
N LEU A 99 3.40 5.92 1.02
CA LEU A 99 3.02 5.47 2.34
C LEU A 99 2.87 3.96 2.43
N THR A 100 3.01 3.46 3.65
CA THR A 100 2.58 2.11 4.03
C THR A 100 1.56 2.24 5.16
N LEU A 101 0.37 1.66 4.97
CA LEU A 101 -0.65 1.57 6.01
C LEU A 101 -0.87 0.11 6.39
N ILE A 102 -0.80 -0.16 7.70
CA ILE A 102 -1.08 -1.47 8.29
C ILE A 102 -2.38 -1.32 9.07
N LEU A 103 -3.39 -2.12 8.75
CA LEU A 103 -4.71 -2.09 9.39
C LEU A 103 -5.08 -3.47 9.90
N HIS A 104 -5.49 -3.54 11.16
CA HIS A 104 -6.00 -4.76 11.79
C HIS A 104 -7.53 -4.70 11.87
N ASP A 105 -8.18 -5.87 11.85
CA ASP A 105 -9.64 -6.05 11.99
C ASP A 105 -10.22 -5.39 13.26
N SER A 106 -9.41 -5.24 14.29
CA SER A 106 -9.73 -4.50 15.52
C SER A 106 -9.87 -2.98 15.34
N GLY A 107 -9.58 -2.44 14.15
CA GLY A 107 -9.53 -1.01 13.84
C GLY A 107 -8.22 -0.31 14.24
N LYS A 108 -7.27 -1.04 14.84
CA LYS A 108 -5.93 -0.51 15.08
C LYS A 108 -5.20 -0.37 13.76
N PHE A 109 -4.60 0.78 13.52
CA PHE A 109 -3.79 1.01 12.33
C PHE A 109 -2.44 1.65 12.67
N LYS A 110 -1.52 1.55 11.72
CA LYS A 110 -0.24 2.27 11.68
C LYS A 110 -0.05 2.81 10.27
N ILE A 111 0.41 4.06 10.17
CA ILE A 111 0.82 4.65 8.89
C ILE A 111 2.28 5.06 8.96
N GLU A 112 3.03 4.74 7.90
CA GLU A 112 4.42 5.12 7.70
C GLU A 112 4.54 5.90 6.39
N TYR A 113 4.95 7.16 6.49
CA TYR A 113 5.22 8.01 5.33
C TYR A 113 6.68 7.87 4.89
N ASP A 114 6.90 7.79 3.58
CA ASP A 114 8.22 7.77 2.95
C ASP A 114 8.36 8.96 1.99
N TYR A 115 9.57 9.53 1.95
CA TYR A 115 9.92 10.72 1.18
C TYR A 115 10.99 10.40 0.13
N THR A 116 11.28 9.11 -0.06
CA THR A 116 12.21 8.63 -1.08
C THR A 116 11.67 8.98 -2.46
N ASP A 117 12.52 9.57 -3.30
CA ASP A 117 12.14 9.92 -4.66
C ASP A 117 11.86 8.65 -5.49
N VAL A 118 10.58 8.36 -5.74
CA VAL A 118 10.14 7.22 -6.57
C VAL A 118 10.46 7.38 -8.05
N LEU A 119 10.77 8.59 -8.50
CA LEU A 119 11.25 8.87 -9.85
C LEU A 119 12.77 8.68 -9.95
N SER A 120 13.46 8.46 -8.83
CA SER A 120 14.86 8.12 -8.82
C SER A 120 15.10 6.84 -9.64
N PRO A 121 16.13 6.81 -10.49
CA PRO A 121 16.50 5.62 -11.24
C PRO A 121 17.15 4.54 -10.36
N GLU A 122 17.31 4.77 -9.04
CA GLU A 122 17.94 3.82 -8.11
C GLU A 122 17.17 2.50 -8.04
N HIS A 123 15.84 2.56 -7.98
CA HIS A 123 14.97 1.39 -7.97
C HIS A 123 13.77 1.60 -8.88
N ASN A 124 13.56 0.70 -9.83
CA ASN A 124 12.37 0.71 -10.67
C ASN A 124 11.11 0.25 -9.89
N PRO A 125 9.88 0.44 -10.41
CA PRO A 125 8.65 0.08 -9.69
C PRO A 125 8.60 -1.38 -9.22
N THR A 126 9.05 -2.33 -10.05
CA THR A 126 9.11 -3.76 -9.67
C THR A 126 10.08 -3.99 -8.52
N GLU A 127 11.26 -3.37 -8.55
CA GLU A 127 12.26 -3.45 -7.49
C GLU A 127 11.75 -2.88 -6.16
N ARG A 128 11.04 -1.75 -6.20
CA ARG A 128 10.42 -1.15 -5.01
C ARG A 128 9.34 -2.05 -4.41
N GLU A 129 8.49 -2.64 -5.24
CA GLU A 129 7.49 -3.62 -4.81
C GLU A 129 8.15 -4.84 -4.15
N ILE A 130 9.25 -5.37 -4.72
CA ILE A 130 10.01 -6.48 -4.13
C ILE A 130 10.56 -6.12 -2.74
N ILE A 131 11.19 -4.96 -2.62
CA ILE A 131 11.74 -4.47 -1.34
C ILE A 131 10.62 -4.32 -0.31
N TRP A 132 9.51 -3.71 -0.71
CA TRP A 132 8.36 -3.48 0.17
C TRP A 132 7.74 -4.79 0.65
N LYS A 133 7.48 -5.74 -0.27
CA LYS A 133 6.95 -7.08 0.07
C LYS A 133 7.86 -7.83 1.02
N TYR A 134 9.17 -7.77 0.81
CA TYR A 134 10.12 -8.38 1.74
C TYR A 134 10.05 -7.72 3.12
N LYS A 135 10.09 -6.39 3.18
CA LYS A 135 10.12 -5.61 4.43
C LYS A 135 8.86 -5.82 5.28
N TYR A 136 7.68 -5.75 4.67
CA TYR A 136 6.41 -5.73 5.42
C TYR A 136 5.69 -7.07 5.46
N LEU A 137 5.87 -7.92 4.45
CA LEU A 137 5.16 -9.20 4.33
C LEU A 137 6.08 -10.42 4.56
N GLY A 138 7.40 -10.23 4.59
CA GLY A 138 8.36 -11.33 4.63
C GLY A 138 8.35 -12.19 3.36
N ILE A 139 7.80 -11.67 2.26
CA ILE A 139 7.69 -12.39 1.00
C ILE A 139 8.96 -12.21 0.17
N THR A 140 9.51 -13.31 -0.32
CA THR A 140 10.63 -13.31 -1.27
C THR A 140 10.12 -13.56 -2.69
N PRO A 141 10.78 -13.01 -3.73
CA PRO A 141 10.41 -13.27 -5.11
C PRO A 141 10.59 -14.74 -5.51
N ASP A 142 9.78 -15.21 -6.46
CA ASP A 142 9.85 -16.61 -6.93
C ASP A 142 10.95 -16.81 -7.99
N ASN A 143 11.17 -15.82 -8.85
CA ASN A 143 12.09 -15.95 -9.97
C ASN A 143 13.53 -15.60 -9.58
N GLU A 144 14.48 -16.22 -10.27
CA GLU A 144 15.91 -16.13 -9.94
C GLU A 144 16.53 -14.75 -10.18
N ILE A 145 15.93 -13.91 -11.04
CA ILE A 145 16.43 -12.55 -11.30
C ILE A 145 16.10 -11.66 -10.11
N ASP A 146 14.83 -11.67 -9.70
CA ASP A 146 14.34 -10.83 -8.61
C ASP A 146 14.91 -11.27 -7.25
N LYS A 147 15.13 -12.58 -7.04
CA LYS A 147 15.87 -13.09 -5.87
C LYS A 147 17.28 -12.51 -5.79
N LYS A 148 18.03 -12.53 -6.90
CA LYS A 148 19.39 -11.97 -6.94
C LYS A 148 19.39 -10.47 -6.68
N PHE A 149 18.39 -9.76 -7.19
CA PHE A 149 18.21 -8.34 -6.88
C PHE A 149 18.03 -8.14 -5.37
N LEU A 150 17.08 -8.84 -4.74
CA LEU A 150 16.81 -8.73 -3.32
C LEU A 150 18.04 -9.09 -2.47
N ASP A 151 18.74 -10.18 -2.80
CA ASP A 151 19.97 -10.59 -2.09
C ASP A 151 21.07 -9.51 -2.15
N ASN A 152 21.23 -8.86 -3.29
CA ASN A 152 22.22 -7.78 -3.45
C ASN A 152 21.80 -6.52 -2.69
N TYR A 153 20.51 -6.18 -2.73
CA TYR A 153 19.95 -5.06 -1.98
C TYR A 153 20.19 -5.22 -0.48
N LEU A 154 19.92 -6.41 0.08
CA LEU A 154 20.08 -6.68 1.51
C LEU A 154 21.55 -6.61 1.96
N LYS A 155 22.49 -7.14 1.17
CA LYS A 155 23.94 -7.02 1.46
C LYS A 155 24.40 -5.56 1.53
N ASN A 156 23.93 -4.73 0.60
CA ASN A 156 24.29 -3.31 0.56
C ASN A 156 23.74 -2.51 1.75
N ILE A 157 22.70 -3.01 2.43
CA ILE A 157 22.18 -2.41 3.67
C ILE A 157 23.01 -2.84 4.88
N GLU A 158 23.39 -4.12 4.97
CA GLU A 158 24.21 -4.64 6.08
C GLU A 158 25.61 -4.02 6.13
N ASP A 159 26.14 -3.60 4.98
CA ASP A 159 27.45 -2.97 4.85
C ASP A 159 27.46 -1.45 5.16
N LYS A 160 26.31 -0.84 5.50
CA LYS A 160 26.16 0.59 5.85
C LYS A 160 26.00 0.81 7.35
#